data_AF-A0A7K0RHK4-F1
#
_entry.id   AF-A0A7K0RHK4-F1
#
_cell.length_a   1.000
_cell.length_b   1.000
_cell.length_c   1.000
_cell.angle_alpha   90.00
_cell.angle_beta   90.00
_cell.angle_gamma   90.00
#
_symmetry.space_group_name_H-M   'P 1'
#
loop_
_entity.id
_entity.type
_entity.pdbx_description
1 polymer ?
#
loop_
_entity_poly.entity_id
_entity_poly.type
_entity_poly.pdbx_seq_one_letter_code
_entity_poly.pdbx_strand_id
1 'polypeptide(L)'
;MIRSRLFALAATVAAVLASPSAALALNINESYQPQNEFELLPWVNIEIFGIDMSINKAVFYVVMASVLSCVTMIYVGRKMQMKPGRLQATVEAYYGLIEQITRGNLSGAMVRRWFPFLAAIFLFIWYSNMLGYLPLPTNTEHMVTIFGIEVPSLALYAATANISVPLVLTLMVVISYHF
;
A
#
# COMPACT_ATOMS: atom_id res chain seq x y z
N MET A 1 0.39 -29.54 40.93
CA MET A 1 0.07 -28.10 40.84
C MET A 1 -0.10 -27.57 39.41
N ILE A 2 0.67 -28.04 38.41
CA ILE A 2 0.58 -27.51 37.02
C ILE A 2 -0.75 -27.86 36.32
N ARG A 3 -1.27 -29.08 36.51
CA ARG A 3 -2.53 -29.52 35.88
C ARG A 3 -3.75 -28.73 36.35
N SER A 4 -3.88 -28.41 37.64
CA SER A 4 -5.02 -27.64 38.15
C SER A 4 -5.01 -26.18 37.68
N ARG A 5 -3.83 -25.59 37.47
CA ARG A 5 -3.68 -24.26 36.86
C ARG A 5 -4.08 -24.26 35.38
N LEU A 6 -3.76 -25.32 34.65
CA LEU A 6 -4.17 -25.49 33.25
C LEU A 6 -5.70 -25.63 33.13
N PHE A 7 -6.31 -26.42 34.01
CA PHE A 7 -7.77 -26.57 34.04
C PHE A 7 -8.50 -25.28 34.43
N ALA A 8 -7.97 -24.53 35.41
CA ALA A 8 -8.54 -23.25 35.80
C ALA A 8 -8.45 -22.23 34.65
N LEU A 9 -7.33 -22.20 33.92
CA LEU A 9 -7.14 -21.33 32.76
C LEU A 9 -8.02 -21.73 31.57
N ALA A 10 -8.18 -23.04 31.32
CA ALA A 10 -9.09 -23.53 30.30
C ALA A 10 -10.56 -23.21 30.64
N ALA A 11 -10.94 -23.29 31.92
CA ALA A 11 -12.30 -22.98 32.38
C ALA A 11 -12.61 -21.48 32.28
N THR A 12 -11.65 -20.60 32.60
CA THR A 12 -11.85 -19.16 32.42
C THR A 12 -11.94 -18.77 30.94
N VAL A 13 -11.11 -19.37 30.08
CA VAL A 13 -11.19 -19.15 28.63
C VAL A 13 -12.52 -19.65 28.07
N ALA A 14 -12.96 -20.85 28.47
CA ALA A 14 -14.26 -21.38 28.05
C ALA A 14 -15.42 -20.51 28.55
N ALA A 15 -15.35 -19.97 29.77
CA ALA A 15 -16.36 -19.06 30.31
C ALA A 15 -16.41 -17.72 29.57
N VAL A 16 -15.25 -17.18 29.16
CA VAL A 16 -15.17 -15.97 28.33
C VAL A 16 -15.73 -16.22 26.93
N LEU A 17 -15.41 -17.36 26.31
CA LEU A 17 -15.90 -17.73 24.98
C LEU A 17 -17.40 -18.07 24.97
N ALA A 18 -17.92 -18.63 26.07
CA ALA A 18 -19.34 -18.94 26.24
C ALA A 18 -20.16 -17.74 26.74
N SER A 19 -19.51 -16.67 27.20
CA SER A 19 -20.23 -15.43 27.53
C SER A 19 -20.85 -14.87 26.24
N PRO A 20 -22.12 -14.43 26.28
CA PRO A 20 -22.78 -13.91 25.10
C PRO A 20 -21.97 -12.73 24.57
N SER A 21 -21.37 -12.88 23.40
CA SER A 21 -20.61 -11.83 22.72
C SER A 21 -21.38 -10.51 22.62
N ALA A 22 -22.72 -10.59 22.61
CA ALA A 22 -23.65 -9.47 22.67
C ALA A 22 -23.56 -8.63 23.97
N ALA A 23 -23.20 -9.21 25.12
CA ALA A 23 -23.11 -8.49 26.40
C ALA A 23 -21.84 -7.60 26.50
N LEU A 24 -20.79 -7.92 25.73
CA LEU A 24 -19.59 -7.06 25.59
C LEU A 24 -19.73 -6.03 24.46
N ALA A 25 -20.79 -6.11 23.66
CA ALA A 25 -21.00 -5.31 22.46
C ALA A 25 -22.06 -4.20 22.64
N LEU A 26 -22.35 -3.79 23.88
CA LEU A 26 -23.43 -2.83 24.20
C LEU A 26 -23.17 -1.38 23.69
N ASN A 27 -22.04 -1.14 23.01
CA ASN A 27 -21.69 0.16 22.41
C ASN A 27 -21.05 -0.05 21.03
N ILE A 28 -21.70 -0.78 20.13
CA ILE A 28 -21.34 -0.77 18.71
C ILE A 28 -21.91 0.51 18.10
N ASN A 29 -21.05 1.38 17.60
CA ASN A 29 -21.48 2.59 16.90
C ASN A 29 -21.85 2.24 15.45
N GLU A 30 -23.15 2.09 15.17
CA GLU A 30 -23.66 1.80 13.82
C GLU A 30 -23.48 2.98 12.84
N SER A 31 -23.29 4.20 13.36
CA SER A 31 -23.22 5.42 12.54
C SER A 31 -21.86 5.67 11.89
N TYR A 32 -20.77 5.17 12.48
CA TYR A 32 -19.42 5.36 11.96
C TYR A 32 -18.69 4.03 12.02
N GLN A 33 -18.54 3.43 10.84
CA GLN A 33 -17.91 2.15 10.61
C GLN A 33 -16.56 2.39 9.91
N PRO A 34 -15.42 2.39 10.65
CA PRO A 34 -14.11 2.67 10.06
C PRO A 34 -13.74 1.73 8.90
N GLN A 35 -14.32 0.53 8.85
CA GLN A 35 -14.14 -0.42 7.76
C GLN A 35 -14.63 0.11 6.40
N ASN A 36 -15.66 0.95 6.38
CA ASN A 36 -16.24 1.47 5.13
C ASN A 36 -15.26 2.36 4.38
N GLU A 37 -14.33 3.01 5.08
CA GLU A 37 -13.29 3.83 4.43
C GLU A 37 -12.34 3.00 3.55
N PHE A 38 -12.25 1.69 3.80
CA PHE A 38 -11.43 0.74 3.06
C PHE A 38 -12.22 -0.05 2.00
N GLU A 39 -13.54 0.15 1.91
CA GLU A 39 -14.33 -0.49 0.86
C GLU A 39 -13.93 0.00 -0.52
N LEU A 40 -13.85 -0.95 -1.46
CA LEU A 40 -13.37 -0.71 -2.81
C LEU A 40 -14.53 -0.65 -3.79
N LEU A 41 -15.42 0.32 -3.57
CA LEU A 41 -16.54 0.57 -4.47
C LEU A 41 -16.03 0.86 -5.89
N PRO A 42 -16.52 0.15 -6.91
CA PRO A 42 -16.09 0.36 -8.28
C PRO A 42 -16.66 1.69 -8.81
N TRP A 43 -15.77 2.54 -9.33
CA TRP A 43 -16.15 3.79 -10.00
C TRP A 43 -16.51 3.52 -11.46
N VAL A 44 -15.80 2.59 -12.11
CA VAL A 44 -16.07 2.14 -13.48
C VAL A 44 -16.08 0.63 -13.47
N ASN A 45 -17.24 0.03 -13.74
CA ASN A 45 -17.38 -1.42 -13.83
C ASN A 45 -16.84 -1.92 -15.17
N ILE A 46 -15.82 -2.77 -15.13
CA ILE A 46 -15.22 -3.38 -16.32
C ILE A 46 -15.07 -4.87 -16.06
N GLU A 47 -15.94 -5.67 -16.67
CA GLU A 47 -15.86 -7.12 -16.58
C GLU A 47 -15.26 -7.67 -17.87
N ILE A 48 -14.13 -8.37 -17.77
CA ILE A 48 -13.44 -8.97 -18.91
C ILE A 48 -13.30 -10.46 -18.64
N PHE A 49 -13.90 -11.30 -19.49
CA PHE A 49 -13.84 -12.77 -19.38
C PHE A 49 -14.26 -13.32 -17.99
N GLY A 50 -15.20 -12.66 -17.31
CA GLY A 50 -15.65 -13.04 -15.96
C GLY A 50 -14.69 -12.66 -14.83
N ILE A 51 -13.64 -11.89 -15.14
CA ILE A 51 -12.74 -11.27 -14.16
C ILE A 51 -13.19 -9.82 -13.98
N ASP A 52 -13.40 -9.43 -12.73
CA ASP A 52 -13.68 -8.05 -12.35
C ASP A 52 -12.40 -7.21 -12.47
N MET A 53 -12.34 -6.36 -13.49
CA MET A 53 -11.27 -5.40 -13.78
C MET A 53 -11.74 -3.97 -13.52
N SER A 54 -12.72 -3.80 -12.63
CA SER A 54 -13.29 -2.51 -12.32
C SER A 54 -12.27 -1.53 -11.76
N ILE A 55 -12.38 -0.28 -12.21
CA ILE A 55 -11.54 0.81 -11.71
C ILE A 55 -12.17 1.30 -10.41
N ASN A 56 -11.46 1.11 -9.32
CA ASN A 56 -11.81 1.59 -7.99
C ASN A 56 -10.72 2.52 -7.44
N LYS A 57 -10.92 2.96 -6.19
CA LYS A 57 -9.92 3.76 -5.46
C LYS A 57 -8.54 3.10 -5.43
N ALA A 58 -8.45 1.80 -5.14
CA ALA A 58 -7.17 1.11 -5.07
C ALA A 58 -6.39 1.18 -6.39
N VAL A 59 -7.08 0.91 -7.51
CA VAL A 59 -6.50 0.99 -8.86
C VAL A 59 -5.99 2.41 -9.14
N PHE A 60 -6.76 3.44 -8.78
CA PHE A 60 -6.37 4.83 -8.95
C PHE A 60 -5.05 5.16 -8.21
N TYR A 61 -4.91 4.77 -6.94
CA TYR A 61 -3.69 5.03 -6.18
C TYR A 61 -2.48 4.24 -6.70
N VAL A 62 -2.67 2.98 -7.14
CA VAL A 62 -1.60 2.19 -7.77
C VAL A 62 -1.13 2.87 -9.05
N VAL A 63 -2.05 3.25 -9.94
CA VAL A 63 -1.72 3.92 -11.20
C VAL A 63 -1.01 5.24 -10.94
N MET A 64 -1.47 6.04 -9.98
CA MET A 64 -0.82 7.30 -9.62
C MET A 64 0.61 7.08 -9.12
N ALA A 65 0.82 6.12 -8.22
CA ALA A 65 2.16 5.77 -7.73
C ALA A 65 3.07 5.32 -8.89
N SER A 66 2.58 4.46 -9.79
CA SER A 66 3.33 4.00 -10.97
C SER A 66 3.69 5.16 -11.90
N VAL A 67 2.73 6.05 -12.21
CA VAL A 67 2.96 7.22 -13.06
C VAL A 67 4.01 8.14 -12.43
N LEU A 68 3.91 8.44 -11.13
CA LEU A 68 4.88 9.26 -10.43
C LEU A 68 6.29 8.63 -10.47
N SER A 69 6.40 7.33 -10.20
CA SER A 69 7.69 6.62 -10.30
C SER A 69 8.29 6.72 -11.71
N CYS A 70 7.49 6.47 -12.75
CA CYS A 70 7.94 6.55 -14.14
C CYS A 70 8.35 7.98 -14.52
N VAL A 71 7.51 8.97 -14.21
CA VAL A 71 7.78 10.38 -14.50
C VAL A 71 9.05 10.83 -13.80
N THR A 72 9.22 10.50 -12.53
CA THR A 72 10.43 10.86 -11.77
C THR A 72 11.68 10.26 -12.39
N MET A 73 11.68 8.95 -12.71
CA MET A 73 12.83 8.29 -13.33
C MET A 73 13.17 8.87 -14.71
N ILE A 74 12.16 9.11 -15.57
CA ILE A 74 12.35 9.70 -16.89
C ILE A 74 12.86 11.15 -16.78
N TYR A 75 12.26 11.94 -15.90
CA TYR A 75 12.62 13.35 -15.72
C TYR A 75 14.07 13.49 -15.21
N VAL A 76 14.43 12.72 -14.19
CA VAL A 76 15.77 12.70 -13.61
C VAL A 76 16.81 12.23 -14.63
N GLY A 77 16.53 11.14 -15.34
CA GLY A 77 17.44 10.61 -16.37
C GLY A 77 17.73 11.63 -17.49
N ARG A 78 16.75 12.46 -17.85
CA ARG A 78 16.91 13.52 -18.87
C ARG A 78 17.65 14.77 -18.37
N LYS A 79 17.77 14.95 -17.06
CA LYS A 79 18.33 16.16 -16.42
C LYS A 79 19.70 15.94 -15.79
N MET A 80 20.32 14.76 -15.95
CA MET A 80 21.67 14.49 -15.45
C MET A 80 22.72 15.39 -16.12
N GLN A 81 23.49 16.10 -15.29
CA GLN A 81 24.57 16.99 -15.73
C GLN A 81 25.87 16.67 -14.99
N MET A 82 27.01 17.04 -15.58
CA MET A 82 28.34 16.87 -14.96
C MET A 82 28.50 17.66 -13.65
N LYS A 83 27.86 18.83 -13.54
CA LYS A 83 27.79 19.58 -12.27
C LYS A 83 26.45 19.30 -11.61
N PRO A 84 26.40 18.64 -10.44
CA PRO A 84 25.15 18.22 -9.84
C PRO A 84 24.34 19.41 -9.34
N GLY A 85 23.09 19.50 -9.81
CA GLY A 85 22.08 20.38 -9.22
C GLY A 85 21.48 19.80 -7.94
N ARG A 86 20.65 20.58 -7.22
CA ARG A 86 20.01 20.13 -5.96
C ARG A 86 19.19 18.85 -6.12
N LEU A 87 18.40 18.75 -7.19
CA LEU A 87 17.59 17.56 -7.48
C LEU A 87 18.46 16.34 -7.81
N GLN A 88 19.58 16.55 -8.51
CA GLN A 88 20.52 15.48 -8.82
C GLN A 88 21.20 14.95 -7.54
N ALA A 89 21.58 15.83 -6.60
CA ALA A 89 22.14 15.41 -5.32
C ALA A 89 21.18 14.53 -4.50
N THR A 90 19.89 14.86 -4.49
CA THR A 90 18.87 14.03 -3.82
C THR A 90 18.74 12.66 -4.49
N VAL A 91 18.78 12.60 -5.82
CA VAL A 91 18.73 11.35 -6.59
C VAL A 91 19.98 10.51 -6.35
N GLU A 92 21.16 11.12 -6.32
CA GLU A 92 22.42 10.42 -6.05
C GLU A 92 22.44 9.84 -4.64
N ALA A 93 21.92 10.58 -3.65
CA ALA A 93 21.74 10.06 -2.29
C ALA A 93 20.77 8.87 -2.26
N TYR A 94 19.65 8.96 -2.99
CA TYR A 94 18.71 7.85 -3.14
C TYR A 94 19.36 6.64 -3.80
N TYR A 95 20.06 6.83 -4.92
CA TYR A 95 20.78 5.77 -5.63
C TYR A 95 21.80 5.09 -4.72
N GLY A 96 22.60 5.88 -3.98
CA GLY A 96 23.59 5.38 -3.04
C GLY A 96 22.97 4.55 -1.91
N LEU A 97 21.82 4.97 -1.38
CA LEU A 97 21.07 4.20 -0.38
C LEU A 97 20.66 2.83 -0.92
N ILE A 98 20.08 2.79 -2.13
CA ILE A 98 19.67 1.52 -2.75
C ILE A 98 20.90 0.66 -3.07
N GLU A 99 21.99 1.26 -3.53
CA GLU A 99 23.23 0.54 -3.85
C GLU A 99 23.83 -0.11 -2.62
N GLN A 100 23.89 0.62 -1.49
CA GLN A 100 24.37 0.10 -0.22
C GLN A 100 23.54 -1.09 0.27
N ILE A 101 22.21 -0.99 0.22
CA ILE A 101 21.30 -2.08 0.60
C ILE A 101 21.51 -3.29 -0.33
N THR A 102 21.57 -3.04 -1.64
CA THR A 102 21.67 -4.12 -2.64
C THR A 102 23.00 -4.87 -2.54
N ARG A 103 24.12 -4.14 -2.39
CA ARG A 103 25.45 -4.74 -2.22
C ARG A 103 25.61 -5.53 -0.92
N GLY A 104 24.85 -5.18 0.13
CA GLY A 104 24.82 -5.94 1.38
C GLY A 104 24.12 -7.29 1.25
N ASN A 105 23.27 -7.49 0.24
CA ASN A 105 22.42 -8.68 0.11
C ASN A 105 22.72 -9.54 -1.14
N LEU A 106 23.41 -9.00 -2.14
CA LEU A 106 23.66 -9.68 -3.43
C LEU A 106 25.15 -9.67 -3.80
N SER A 107 25.58 -10.71 -4.53
CA SER A 107 26.93 -10.77 -5.10
C SER A 107 27.10 -9.74 -6.24
N GLY A 108 28.33 -9.25 -6.48
CA GLY A 108 28.56 -8.09 -7.36
C GLY A 108 27.95 -8.18 -8.77
N ALA A 109 28.00 -9.35 -9.40
CA ALA A 109 27.37 -9.56 -10.72
C ALA A 109 25.83 -9.51 -10.65
N MET A 110 25.24 -10.05 -9.57
CA MET A 110 23.80 -9.98 -9.32
C MET A 110 23.34 -8.56 -9.00
N VAL A 111 24.12 -7.79 -8.24
CA VAL A 111 23.81 -6.38 -7.95
C VAL A 111 23.57 -5.62 -9.25
N ARG A 112 24.50 -5.67 -10.21
CA ARG A 112 24.37 -4.92 -11.47
C ARG A 112 23.14 -5.35 -12.28
N ARG A 113 22.79 -6.64 -12.25
CA ARG A 113 21.62 -7.18 -12.96
C ARG A 113 20.29 -6.75 -12.32
N TRP A 114 20.22 -6.78 -11.00
CA TRP A 114 18.97 -6.58 -10.25
C TRP A 114 18.74 -5.15 -9.77
N PHE A 115 19.79 -4.32 -9.74
CA PHE A 115 19.72 -2.96 -9.25
C PHE A 115 18.61 -2.11 -9.90
N PRO A 116 18.42 -2.10 -11.24
CA PRO A 116 17.38 -1.27 -11.84
C PRO A 116 15.98 -1.65 -11.37
N PHE A 117 15.72 -2.95 -11.21
CA PHE A 117 14.44 -3.48 -10.74
C PHE A 117 14.20 -3.12 -9.27
N LEU A 118 15.20 -3.33 -8.40
CA LEU A 118 15.11 -3.01 -6.98
C LEU A 118 14.92 -1.51 -6.74
N ALA A 119 15.65 -0.66 -7.49
CA ALA A 119 15.48 0.79 -7.44
C ALA A 119 14.07 1.21 -7.87
N ALA A 120 13.53 0.61 -8.94
CA ALA A 120 12.17 0.92 -9.41
C ALA A 120 11.09 0.52 -8.38
N ILE A 121 11.17 -0.70 -7.82
CA ILE A 121 10.22 -1.16 -6.80
C ILE A 121 10.31 -0.30 -5.55
N PHE A 122 11.51 0.03 -5.10
CA PHE A 122 11.67 0.85 -3.91
C PHE A 122 11.08 2.25 -4.10
N LEU A 123 11.30 2.86 -5.26
CA LEU A 123 10.72 4.16 -5.58
C LEU A 123 9.18 4.08 -5.67
N PHE A 124 8.64 3.02 -6.26
CA PHE A 124 7.20 2.75 -6.33
C PHE A 124 6.58 2.61 -4.94
N ILE A 125 7.16 1.78 -4.08
CA ILE A 125 6.69 1.59 -2.70
C ILE A 125 6.78 2.92 -1.94
N TRP A 126 7.86 3.68 -2.12
CA TRP A 126 8.02 4.99 -1.48
C TRP A 126 6.91 5.96 -1.89
N TYR A 127 6.65 6.12 -3.20
CA TYR A 127 5.54 6.97 -3.67
C TYR A 127 4.18 6.48 -3.20
N SER A 128 3.92 5.17 -3.27
CA SER A 128 2.67 4.58 -2.80
C SER A 128 2.41 4.89 -1.32
N ASN A 129 3.44 4.81 -0.48
CA ASN A 129 3.31 5.15 0.94
C ASN A 129 3.18 6.66 1.17
N MET A 130 3.91 7.49 0.40
CA MET A 130 3.79 8.95 0.50
C MET A 130 2.41 9.45 0.09
N LEU A 131 1.82 8.88 -0.97
CA LEU A 131 0.44 9.16 -1.37
C LEU A 131 -0.57 8.76 -0.30
N GLY A 132 -0.25 7.75 0.52
CA GLY A 132 -1.06 7.35 1.67
C GLY A 132 -1.27 8.45 2.71
N TYR A 133 -0.32 9.38 2.84
CA TYR A 133 -0.42 10.53 3.73
C TYR A 133 -1.14 11.73 3.11
N LEU A 134 -1.39 11.71 1.80
CA LEU A 134 -2.04 12.81 1.11
C LEU A 134 -3.56 12.59 1.13
N PRO A 135 -4.34 13.44 1.83
CA PRO A 135 -5.79 13.34 1.82
C PRO A 135 -6.32 13.75 0.44
N LEU A 136 -6.80 12.79 -0.34
CA LEU A 136 -7.35 13.01 -1.68
C LEU A 136 -8.88 12.86 -1.67
N PRO A 137 -9.61 13.59 -2.54
CA PRO A 137 -11.06 13.49 -2.66
C PRO A 137 -11.45 12.16 -3.33
N THR A 138 -11.33 11.06 -2.59
CA THR A 138 -11.60 9.71 -3.08
C THR A 138 -12.63 8.98 -2.23
N ASN A 139 -13.16 9.61 -1.17
CA ASN A 139 -14.17 9.00 -0.32
C ASN A 139 -15.54 9.03 -1.00
N THR A 140 -16.08 7.86 -1.32
CA THR A 140 -17.39 7.72 -1.97
C THR A 140 -18.55 7.71 -0.96
N GLU A 141 -18.30 7.35 0.30
CA GLU A 141 -19.34 7.23 1.36
C GLU A 141 -19.82 8.61 1.86
N HIS A 142 -18.88 9.56 1.98
CA HIS A 142 -19.17 10.88 2.50
C HIS A 142 -18.83 11.93 1.44
N MET A 143 -19.85 12.55 0.86
CA MET A 143 -19.71 13.66 -0.09
C MET A 143 -19.75 14.99 0.67
N VAL A 144 -18.92 15.96 0.29
CA VAL A 144 -18.93 17.32 0.84
C VAL A 144 -19.41 18.28 -0.24
N THR A 145 -20.38 19.11 0.08
CA THR A 145 -20.86 20.15 -0.82
C THR A 145 -19.97 21.39 -0.70
N ILE A 146 -19.25 21.73 -1.77
CA ILE A 146 -18.44 22.95 -1.85
C ILE A 146 -19.00 23.81 -3.00
N PHE A 147 -19.49 25.02 -2.70
CA PHE A 147 -20.08 25.93 -3.70
C PHE A 147 -21.24 25.32 -4.52
N GLY A 148 -22.01 24.41 -3.94
CA GLY A 148 -23.13 23.74 -4.62
C GLY A 148 -22.73 22.55 -5.51
N ILE A 149 -21.44 22.19 -5.55
CA ILE A 149 -20.93 20.99 -6.21
C ILE A 149 -20.65 19.94 -5.13
N GLU A 150 -21.23 18.76 -5.27
CA GLU A 150 -20.92 17.60 -4.43
C GLU A 150 -19.58 17.02 -4.88
N VAL A 151 -18.58 17.07 -4.01
CA VAL A 151 -17.27 16.44 -4.25
C VAL A 151 -17.03 15.34 -3.22
N PRO A 152 -16.35 14.25 -3.62
CA PRO A 152 -15.92 13.22 -2.68
C PRO A 152 -15.13 13.82 -1.52
N SER A 153 -15.41 13.40 -0.28
CA SER A 153 -14.61 13.88 0.87
C SER A 153 -13.17 13.39 0.79
N LEU A 154 -12.32 14.09 1.53
CA LEU A 154 -10.91 13.76 1.63
C LEU A 154 -10.73 12.48 2.45
N ALA A 155 -10.11 11.47 1.85
CA ALA A 155 -9.74 10.22 2.51
C ALA A 155 -8.24 9.96 2.39
N LEU A 156 -7.70 9.31 3.43
CA LEU A 156 -6.35 8.77 3.43
C LEU A 156 -6.42 7.32 2.97
N TYR A 157 -5.68 6.99 1.91
CA TYR A 157 -5.62 5.64 1.41
C TYR A 157 -4.23 5.37 0.83
N ALA A 158 -3.58 4.31 1.29
CA ALA A 158 -2.34 3.83 0.71
C ALA A 158 -2.62 2.56 -0.09
N ALA A 159 -2.14 2.48 -1.33
CA ALA A 159 -2.29 1.24 -2.12
C ALA A 159 -1.62 0.04 -1.44
N THR A 160 -0.56 0.27 -0.66
CA THR A 160 0.13 -0.72 0.17
C THR A 160 -0.70 -1.25 1.35
N ALA A 161 -1.81 -0.59 1.71
CA ALA A 161 -2.75 -1.11 2.72
C ALA A 161 -3.59 -2.27 2.18
N ASN A 162 -3.74 -2.38 0.85
CA ASN A 162 -4.39 -3.52 0.22
C ASN A 162 -3.40 -4.68 0.08
N ILE A 163 -3.73 -5.85 0.64
CA ILE A 163 -2.89 -7.04 0.60
C ILE A 163 -2.57 -7.54 -0.81
N SER A 164 -3.38 -7.18 -1.80
CA SER A 164 -3.14 -7.52 -3.20
C SER A 164 -1.84 -6.92 -3.72
N VAL A 165 -1.48 -5.70 -3.31
CA VAL A 165 -0.25 -5.01 -3.77
C VAL A 165 1.03 -5.74 -3.34
N PRO A 166 1.27 -6.03 -2.04
CA PRO A 166 2.45 -6.79 -1.63
C PRO A 166 2.44 -8.23 -2.16
N LEU A 167 1.26 -8.87 -2.31
CA LEU A 167 1.17 -10.20 -2.93
C LEU A 167 1.66 -10.18 -4.38
N VAL A 168 1.21 -9.22 -5.19
CA VAL A 168 1.65 -9.07 -6.57
C VAL A 168 3.14 -8.74 -6.64
N LEU A 169 3.65 -7.84 -5.81
CA LEU A 169 5.09 -7.54 -5.77
C LEU A 169 5.91 -8.77 -5.38
N THR A 170 5.45 -9.55 -4.41
CA THR A 170 6.10 -10.79 -3.99
C THR A 170 6.12 -11.79 -5.14
N LEU A 171 4.98 -11.97 -5.81
CA LEU A 171 4.86 -12.87 -6.96
C LEU A 171 5.76 -12.41 -8.12
N MET A 172 5.83 -11.11 -8.42
CA MET A 172 6.75 -10.57 -9.41
C MET A 172 8.21 -10.89 -9.08
N VAL A 173 8.63 -10.73 -7.83
CA VAL A 173 9.99 -11.04 -7.38
C VAL A 173 10.28 -12.54 -7.49
N VAL A 174 9.38 -13.38 -6.99
CA VAL A 174 9.52 -14.85 -7.03
C VAL A 174 9.59 -15.33 -8.48
N ILE A 175 8.69 -14.86 -9.35
CA ILE A 175 8.71 -15.24 -10.76
C ILE A 175 10.02 -14.79 -11.41
N SER A 176 10.41 -13.52 -11.24
CA SER A 176 11.62 -12.97 -11.87
C SER A 176 12.91 -13.67 -11.42
N TYR A 177 12.94 -14.22 -10.20
CA TYR A 177 14.12 -14.86 -9.65
C TYR A 177 14.22 -16.34 -10.02
N HIS A 178 13.08 -17.03 -10.15
CA HIS A 178 13.03 -18.47 -10.39
C HIS A 178 12.78 -18.88 -11.85
N PHE A 179 12.25 -17.99 -12.67
CA PHE A 179 11.94 -18.21 -14.09
C PHE A 179 12.58 -17.13 -14.96
#